data_AF-A0A3P6TV00-F1
#
_entry.id   AF-A0A3P6TV00-F1
#
_cell.length_a   1.000
_cell.length_b   1.000
_cell.length_c   1.000
_cell.angle_alpha   90.00
_cell.angle_beta   90.00
_cell.angle_gamma   90.00
#
_symmetry.space_group_name_H-M   'P 1'
#
loop_
_entity.id
_entity.type
_entity.pdbx_description
1 polymer ?
#
loop_
_entity_poly.entity_id
_entity_poly.type
_entity_poly.pdbx_seq_one_letter_code
_entity_poly.pdbx_strand_id
1 'polypeptide(L)'
;MNSGLITNSKIHYKCRNIEKPYPRSEVYRVKVPDDKVKWEIVWPEYAPHDFTSLTATNKPWADSNDFKRQKFKWNSIDGLINRRSHMGKYNLDQTGRPLNPAGRTGLQGRGVLGKWGPNHAADPIVSRIHCGQLQFVGIARRDSGEWAIPGGMVDAGEDVQETLKR
;
A
#
# COMPACT_ATOMS: atom_id res chain seq x y z
N MET A 1 -32.23 4.56 -14.38
CA MET A 1 -31.13 4.87 -13.43
C MET A 1 -31.10 3.75 -12.40
N ASN A 2 -30.14 2.84 -12.49
CA ASN A 2 -29.91 1.81 -11.47
C ASN A 2 -28.42 1.78 -11.16
N SER A 3 -28.00 2.58 -10.19
CA SER A 3 -26.65 2.54 -9.62
C SER A 3 -26.56 1.39 -8.62
N GLY A 4 -26.46 0.16 -9.12
CA GLY A 4 -26.10 -0.99 -8.31
C GLY A 4 -24.58 -1.01 -8.07
N LEU A 5 -24.09 -0.20 -7.14
CA LEU A 5 -22.73 -0.40 -6.59
C LEU A 5 -22.80 -1.43 -5.48
N ILE A 6 -22.79 -2.71 -5.85
CA ILE A 6 -22.44 -3.79 -4.92
C ILE A 6 -20.91 -3.84 -4.89
N THR A 7 -20.27 -3.01 -4.06
CA THR A 7 -18.88 -3.26 -3.68
C THR A 7 -18.89 -4.20 -2.49
N ASN A 8 -18.97 -5.50 -2.76
CA ASN A 8 -18.61 -6.51 -1.78
C ASN A 8 -17.08 -6.48 -1.59
N SER A 9 -16.58 -5.39 -1.00
CA SER A 9 -15.16 -5.22 -0.69
C SER A 9 -14.80 -6.26 0.36
N LYS A 10 -14.18 -7.35 -0.08
CA LYS A 10 -13.60 -8.34 0.84
C LYS A 10 -12.69 -7.59 1.81
N ILE A 11 -13.02 -7.66 3.09
CA ILE A 11 -12.25 -7.04 4.17
C ILE A 11 -10.79 -7.49 4.03
N HIS A 12 -9.87 -6.55 4.00
CA HIS A 12 -8.45 -6.86 3.84
C HIS A 12 -7.97 -7.71 5.03
N TYR A 13 -7.30 -8.83 4.79
CA TYR A 13 -6.83 -9.73 5.86
C TYR A 13 -5.30 -9.79 5.93
N LYS A 14 -4.60 -9.80 4.78
CA LYS A 14 -3.12 -9.89 4.73
C LYS A 14 -2.44 -8.79 5.56
N CYS A 15 -2.92 -7.55 5.45
CA CYS A 15 -2.35 -6.41 6.20
C CYS A 15 -2.88 -6.28 7.64
N ARG A 16 -3.60 -7.28 8.16
CA ARG A 16 -3.99 -7.39 9.58
C ARG A 16 -3.46 -8.66 10.26
N ASN A 17 -2.60 -9.43 9.58
CA ASN A 17 -2.04 -10.65 10.16
C ASN A 17 -1.21 -10.33 11.41
N ILE A 18 -1.58 -10.93 12.54
CA ILE A 18 -0.92 -10.79 13.85
C ILE A 18 -0.04 -11.99 14.22
N GLU A 19 -0.11 -13.09 13.47
CA GLU A 19 0.64 -14.32 13.73
C GLU A 19 2.11 -14.20 13.31
N LYS A 20 2.42 -13.20 12.49
CA LYS A 20 3.77 -12.92 11.99
C LYS A 20 4.08 -11.44 12.22
N PRO A 21 5.35 -11.10 12.46
CA PRO A 21 5.73 -9.70 12.57
C PRO A 21 5.57 -8.99 11.22
N TYR A 22 5.46 -7.67 11.27
CA TYR A 22 5.44 -6.82 10.09
C TYR A 22 6.71 -7.08 9.27
N PRO A 23 6.63 -7.17 7.92
CA PRO A 23 7.75 -7.60 7.09
C PRO A 23 9.08 -6.90 7.42
N ARG A 24 10.14 -7.69 7.56
CA ARG A 24 11.53 -7.24 7.85
C ARG A 24 11.66 -6.47 9.17
N SER A 25 10.89 -6.87 10.17
CA SER A 25 10.94 -6.31 11.53
C SER A 25 10.53 -7.35 12.56
N GLU A 26 10.64 -7.00 13.84
CA GLU A 26 10.09 -7.75 14.99
C GLU A 26 8.79 -7.12 15.53
N VAL A 27 8.20 -6.18 14.78
CA VAL A 27 7.04 -5.41 15.23
C VAL A 27 5.74 -6.12 14.88
N TYR A 28 4.86 -6.32 15.86
CA TYR A 28 3.56 -6.96 15.66
C TYR A 28 2.44 -5.94 15.56
N ARG A 29 1.43 -6.27 14.75
CA ARG A 29 0.20 -5.47 14.61
C ARG A 29 -0.70 -5.69 15.81
N VAL A 30 -1.42 -4.65 16.22
CA VAL A 30 -2.56 -4.80 17.13
C VAL A 30 -3.69 -5.53 16.39
N LYS A 31 -4.33 -6.49 17.06
CA LYS A 31 -5.49 -7.20 16.51
C LYS A 31 -6.59 -6.22 16.19
N VAL A 32 -7.05 -6.22 14.94
CA VAL A 32 -8.21 -5.44 14.48
C VAL A 32 -9.32 -6.43 14.15
N PRO A 33 -10.38 -6.54 14.97
CA PRO A 33 -11.58 -7.32 14.66
C PRO A 33 -12.24 -6.88 13.36
N ASP A 34 -12.91 -7.80 12.64
CA ASP A 34 -13.51 -7.52 11.33
C ASP A 34 -14.58 -6.42 11.38
N ASP A 35 -15.35 -6.36 12.46
CA ASP A 35 -16.36 -5.33 12.73
C ASP A 35 -15.76 -3.96 13.08
N LYS A 36 -14.45 -3.89 13.33
CA LYS A 36 -13.71 -2.66 13.66
C LYS A 36 -12.80 -2.16 12.55
N VAL A 37 -12.78 -2.82 11.38
CA VAL A 37 -11.90 -2.44 10.27
C VAL A 37 -12.25 -1.07 9.69
N LYS A 38 -13.53 -0.79 9.50
CA LYS A 38 -14.03 0.46 8.91
C LYS A 38 -13.75 1.66 9.81
N TRP A 39 -13.15 2.72 9.27
CA TRP A 39 -12.76 3.91 10.03
C TRP A 39 -13.95 4.63 10.67
N GLU A 40 -15.14 4.54 10.05
CA GLU A 40 -16.40 5.12 10.52
C GLU A 40 -16.87 4.48 11.84
N ILE A 41 -16.41 3.26 12.13
CA ILE A 41 -16.68 2.61 13.41
C ILE A 41 -15.83 3.27 14.47
N VAL A 42 -16.50 3.87 15.45
CA VAL A 42 -15.88 4.48 16.62
C VAL A 42 -15.17 3.39 17.43
N TRP A 43 -13.89 3.62 17.69
CA TRP A 43 -13.06 2.72 18.48
C TRP A 43 -11.97 3.53 19.20
N PRO A 44 -12.30 4.17 20.33
CA PRO A 44 -11.40 5.09 21.03
C PRO A 44 -10.14 4.42 21.56
N GLU A 45 -10.21 3.13 21.90
CA GLU A 45 -9.10 2.34 22.42
C GLU A 45 -8.11 1.91 21.31
N TYR A 46 -8.40 2.21 20.05
CA TYR A 46 -7.52 1.87 18.93
C TYR A 46 -6.24 2.72 18.94
N ALA A 47 -5.20 2.19 19.58
CA ALA A 47 -3.88 2.81 19.70
C ALA A 47 -2.78 1.91 19.13
N PRO A 48 -2.72 1.69 17.81
CA PRO A 48 -1.67 0.86 17.21
C PRO A 48 -0.30 1.54 17.31
N HIS A 49 0.77 0.75 17.41
CA HIS A 49 2.14 1.25 17.46
C HIS A 49 2.51 2.02 16.17
N ASP A 50 3.23 3.14 16.31
CA ASP A 50 3.74 3.93 15.18
C ASP A 50 5.12 3.40 14.78
N PHE A 51 5.19 2.74 13.62
CA PHE A 51 6.40 2.10 13.14
C PHE A 51 6.76 2.55 11.73
N THR A 52 7.99 3.01 11.56
CA THR A 52 8.64 3.16 10.26
C THR A 52 10.04 2.57 10.31
N SER A 53 10.36 1.68 9.38
CA SER A 53 11.64 0.97 9.32
C SER A 53 12.79 1.94 9.03
N LEU A 54 13.96 1.67 9.61
CA LEU A 54 15.21 2.36 9.28
C LEU A 54 15.58 2.21 7.80
N THR A 55 15.16 1.11 7.16
CA THR A 55 15.38 0.90 5.72
C THR A 55 14.58 1.87 4.86
N ALA A 56 13.51 2.45 5.39
CA ALA A 56 12.66 3.46 4.73
C ALA A 56 12.86 4.88 5.32
N THR A 57 13.84 5.05 6.21
CA THR A 57 14.14 6.33 6.84
C THR A 57 15.36 6.98 6.18
N ASN A 58 15.28 8.28 5.90
CA ASN A 58 16.35 9.06 5.28
C ASN A 58 16.87 8.47 3.95
N LYS A 59 15.96 7.89 3.16
CA LYS A 59 16.27 7.38 1.82
C LYS A 59 15.79 8.36 0.76
N PRO A 60 16.49 8.50 -0.39
CA PRO A 60 16.10 9.44 -1.44
C PRO A 60 14.71 9.13 -2.03
N TRP A 61 14.32 7.86 -2.03
CA TRP A 61 13.01 7.40 -2.50
C TRP A 61 11.92 7.48 -1.42
N ALA A 62 12.24 7.80 -0.16
CA ALA A 62 11.29 7.81 0.94
C ALA A 62 10.92 9.25 1.36
N ASP A 63 9.69 9.45 1.79
CA ASP A 63 9.28 10.70 2.44
C ASP A 63 9.99 10.85 3.81
N SER A 64 9.96 12.04 4.41
CA SER A 64 10.48 12.23 5.76
C SER A 64 9.57 11.58 6.81
N ASN A 65 10.16 11.10 7.90
CA ASN A 65 9.42 10.75 9.12
C ASN A 65 8.96 12.01 9.88
N ASP A 66 9.65 13.13 9.68
CA ASP A 66 9.22 14.42 10.22
C ASP A 66 8.09 14.99 9.36
N PHE A 67 6.93 14.36 9.51
CA PHE A 67 5.70 14.65 8.78
C PHE A 67 5.27 16.10 8.92
N LYS A 68 5.47 16.70 10.10
CA LYS A 68 5.03 18.07 10.42
C LYS A 68 5.82 19.14 9.68
N ARG A 69 7.06 18.86 9.31
CA ARG A 69 7.91 19.82 8.57
C ARG A 69 7.68 19.79 7.06
N GLN A 70 6.89 18.84 6.55
CA GLN A 70 6.63 18.71 5.11
C GLN A 70 5.21 19.14 4.77
N LYS A 71 5.09 19.89 3.67
CA LYS A 71 3.79 20.25 3.07
C LYS A 71 3.53 19.31 1.90
N PHE A 72 2.66 18.33 2.12
CA PHE A 72 2.27 17.37 1.12
C PHE A 72 1.01 17.83 0.36
N LYS A 73 0.96 17.57 -0.95
CA LYS A 73 -0.26 17.74 -1.73
C LYS A 73 -1.01 16.41 -1.86
N TRP A 74 -1.86 16.13 -0.88
CA TRP A 74 -2.63 14.88 -0.82
C TRP A 74 -3.68 14.76 -1.92
N ASN A 75 -4.00 13.52 -2.31
CA ASN A 75 -5.00 13.23 -3.35
C ASN A 75 -4.71 13.98 -4.68
N SER A 76 -3.43 14.26 -4.96
CA SER A 76 -2.97 14.97 -6.16
C SER A 76 -1.56 14.53 -6.57
N ILE A 77 -1.05 15.08 -7.67
CA ILE A 77 0.38 14.97 -8.03
C ILE A 77 1.16 16.03 -7.22
N ASP A 78 2.15 15.57 -6.46
CA ASP A 78 2.97 16.37 -5.56
C ASP A 78 4.42 16.39 -6.06
N GLY A 79 4.74 17.35 -6.92
CA GLY A 79 6.01 17.36 -7.65
C GLY A 79 6.12 16.14 -8.55
N LEU A 80 7.12 15.29 -8.30
CA LEU A 80 7.35 14.04 -9.02
C LEU A 80 6.60 12.84 -8.42
N ILE A 81 5.88 13.02 -7.30
CA ILE A 81 5.24 11.92 -6.59
C ILE A 81 3.73 11.95 -6.86
N ASN A 82 3.20 10.89 -7.45
CA ASN A 82 1.76 10.69 -7.53
C ASN A 82 1.22 10.25 -6.16
N ARG A 83 0.47 11.13 -5.49
CA ARG A 83 -0.19 10.85 -4.21
C ARG A 83 -1.70 10.59 -4.39
N ARG A 84 -2.17 10.29 -5.61
CA ARG A 84 -3.57 9.90 -5.84
C ARG A 84 -3.70 8.40 -5.67
N SER A 85 -4.76 7.96 -4.99
CA SER A 85 -5.09 6.53 -4.94
C SER A 85 -5.97 6.14 -6.13
N HIS A 86 -5.74 4.94 -6.68
CA HIS A 86 -6.65 4.33 -7.66
C HIS A 86 -7.97 3.86 -7.02
N MET A 87 -8.08 3.86 -5.68
CA MET A 87 -9.32 3.58 -4.95
C MET A 87 -10.16 4.84 -4.68
N GLY A 88 -9.80 5.98 -5.28
CA GLY A 88 -10.44 7.28 -5.03
C GLY A 88 -9.74 8.09 -3.95
N LYS A 89 -10.40 9.16 -3.48
CA LYS A 89 -9.81 10.05 -2.46
C LYS A 89 -9.74 9.34 -1.10
N TYR A 90 -8.61 9.44 -0.43
CA TYR A 90 -8.44 8.96 0.94
C TYR A 90 -8.51 10.11 1.94
N ASN A 91 -8.99 9.80 3.14
CA ASN A 91 -9.10 10.72 4.25
C ASN A 91 -7.77 10.86 4.99
N LEU A 92 -7.65 11.93 5.78
CA LEU A 92 -6.51 12.16 6.66
C LEU A 92 -6.94 11.99 8.11
N ASP A 93 -6.02 11.54 8.96
CA ASP A 93 -6.23 11.53 10.40
C ASP A 93 -6.08 12.93 11.02
N GLN A 94 -6.30 13.03 12.33
CA GLN A 94 -6.20 14.29 13.07
C GLN A 94 -4.79 14.89 13.07
N THR A 95 -3.77 14.08 12.78
CA THR A 95 -2.37 14.55 12.64
C THR A 95 -2.05 14.95 11.19
N GLY A 96 -3.00 14.79 10.27
CA GLY A 96 -2.88 15.10 8.86
C GLY A 96 -2.36 13.94 8.00
N ARG A 97 -2.07 12.76 8.58
CA ARG A 97 -1.51 11.62 7.85
C ARG A 97 -2.59 10.87 7.06
N PRO A 98 -2.26 10.28 5.89
CA PRO A 98 -3.21 9.47 5.12
C PRO A 98 -3.74 8.26 5.89
N LEU A 99 -5.06 8.09 5.88
CA LEU A 99 -5.72 6.85 6.31
C LEU A 99 -5.81 5.87 5.15
N ASN A 100 -5.56 4.59 5.41
CA ASN A 100 -5.73 3.53 4.41
C ASN A 100 -7.21 3.48 3.98
N PRO A 101 -7.54 3.65 2.68
CA PRO A 101 -8.92 3.65 2.21
C PRO A 101 -9.66 2.33 2.45
N ALA A 102 -8.94 1.23 2.69
CA ALA A 102 -9.54 -0.07 2.98
C ALA A 102 -9.86 -0.30 4.47
N GLY A 103 -9.34 0.53 5.39
CA GLY A 103 -9.60 0.43 6.83
C GLY A 103 -8.35 0.29 7.73
N ARG A 104 -8.61 0.06 9.01
CA ARG A 104 -7.61 -0.10 10.09
C ARG A 104 -6.76 -1.34 9.89
N THR A 105 -5.44 -1.20 10.04
CA THR A 105 -4.48 -2.31 9.84
C THR A 105 -3.77 -2.78 11.10
N GLY A 106 -3.99 -2.15 12.25
CA GLY A 106 -3.33 -2.49 13.50
C GLY A 106 -1.89 -1.98 13.62
N LEU A 107 -1.45 -1.10 12.71
CA LEU A 107 -0.15 -0.44 12.74
C LEU A 107 -0.26 0.98 12.18
N GLN A 108 0.44 1.91 12.80
CA GLN A 108 0.66 3.28 12.33
C GLN A 108 2.04 3.43 11.70
N GLY A 109 2.28 4.56 11.03
CA GLY A 109 3.53 4.81 10.33
C GLY A 109 3.55 4.18 8.94
N ARG A 110 4.73 4.20 8.30
CA ARG A 110 4.90 3.68 6.92
C ARG A 110 5.35 2.23 6.89
N GLY A 111 5.82 1.69 8.02
CA GLY A 111 6.53 0.42 8.06
C GLY A 111 7.71 0.42 7.11
N VAL A 112 7.75 -0.48 6.13
CA VAL A 112 8.85 -0.54 5.13
C VAL A 112 8.57 0.29 3.87
N LEU A 113 7.41 0.93 3.76
CA LEU A 113 7.04 1.71 2.58
C LEU A 113 7.73 3.08 2.56
N GLY A 114 8.03 3.56 1.36
CA GLY A 114 8.74 4.83 1.16
C GLY A 114 7.82 6.03 1.30
N LYS A 115 6.60 5.96 0.78
CA LYS A 115 5.69 7.11 0.71
C LYS A 115 4.61 7.05 1.78
N TRP A 116 4.23 8.21 2.31
CA TRP A 116 2.96 8.35 3.03
C TRP A 116 1.79 8.24 2.05
N GLY A 117 0.79 7.44 2.39
CA GLY A 117 -0.35 7.17 1.50
C GLY A 117 -0.04 6.09 0.44
N PRO A 118 -0.51 6.24 -0.81
CA PRO A 118 -0.33 5.22 -1.84
C PRO A 118 1.15 5.08 -2.23
N ASN A 119 1.59 3.83 -2.42
CA ASN A 119 2.89 3.47 -2.98
C ASN A 119 2.62 2.67 -4.26
N HIS A 120 2.82 3.29 -5.42
CA HIS A 120 2.44 2.72 -6.71
C HIS A 120 3.42 1.62 -7.16
N ALA A 121 2.86 0.57 -7.77
CA ALA A 121 3.59 -0.51 -8.41
C ALA A 121 2.90 -0.83 -9.73
N ALA A 122 3.64 -1.46 -10.65
CA ALA A 122 3.15 -1.89 -11.94
C ALA A 122 3.53 -3.36 -12.16
N ASP A 123 2.57 -4.16 -12.63
CA ASP A 123 2.71 -5.60 -12.85
C ASP A 123 2.42 -5.91 -14.33
N PRO A 124 3.45 -5.99 -15.20
CA PRO A 124 3.26 -6.30 -16.61
C PRO A 124 2.90 -7.78 -16.80
N ILE A 125 1.74 -8.05 -17.40
CA ILE A 125 1.32 -9.41 -17.76
C ILE A 125 1.53 -9.61 -19.26
N VAL A 126 2.71 -10.13 -19.61
CA VAL A 126 2.99 -10.59 -20.98
C VAL A 126 2.43 -11.99 -21.13
N SER A 127 1.47 -12.16 -22.03
CA SER A 127 0.78 -13.43 -22.25
C SER A 127 0.77 -13.84 -23.72
N ARG A 128 0.63 -15.15 -23.96
CA ARG A 128 0.42 -15.73 -25.29
C ARG A 128 -0.52 -16.93 -25.22
N ILE A 129 -1.14 -17.28 -26.34
CA ILE A 129 -1.84 -18.55 -26.50
C ILE A 129 -0.90 -19.52 -27.21
N HIS A 130 -0.64 -20.67 -26.59
CA HIS A 130 0.19 -21.72 -27.18
C HIS A 130 -0.52 -23.07 -27.01
N CYS A 131 -0.72 -23.79 -28.12
CA CYS A 131 -1.46 -25.06 -28.14
C CYS A 131 -2.85 -24.99 -27.46
N GLY A 132 -3.57 -23.88 -27.67
CA GLY A 132 -4.89 -23.66 -27.07
C GLY A 132 -4.89 -23.27 -25.59
N GLN A 133 -3.72 -23.10 -24.96
CA GLN A 133 -3.59 -22.74 -23.54
C GLN A 133 -3.03 -21.33 -23.37
N LEU A 134 -3.56 -20.57 -22.41
CA LEU A 134 -3.02 -19.29 -22.00
C LEU A 134 -1.75 -19.50 -21.19
N GLN A 135 -0.66 -18.88 -21.63
CA GLN A 135 0.61 -18.82 -20.92
C GLN A 135 0.92 -17.35 -20.61
N PHE A 136 1.62 -17.09 -19.50
CA PHE A 136 2.16 -15.77 -19.20
C PHE A 136 3.58 -15.89 -18.62
N VAL A 137 4.32 -14.79 -18.70
CA VAL A 137 5.68 -14.72 -18.13
C VAL A 137 5.58 -14.60 -16.61
N GLY A 138 6.14 -15.59 -15.90
CA GLY A 138 6.33 -15.56 -14.46
C GLY A 138 7.81 -15.54 -14.10
N ILE A 139 8.12 -15.02 -12.91
CA ILE A 139 9.46 -15.09 -12.30
C ILE A 139 9.40 -15.82 -10.97
N ALA A 140 10.44 -16.59 -10.64
CA ALA A 140 10.61 -17.14 -9.30
C ALA A 140 11.43 -16.16 -8.46
N ARG A 141 10.83 -15.62 -7.39
CA ARG A 141 11.50 -14.62 -6.56
C ARG A 141 12.62 -15.27 -5.74
N ARG A 142 13.80 -14.65 -5.72
CA ARG A 142 14.95 -15.16 -4.93
C ARG A 142 14.70 -15.14 -3.42
N ASP A 143 13.90 -14.18 -2.93
CA ASP A 143 13.69 -13.98 -1.49
C ASP A 143 12.74 -14.99 -0.84
N SER A 144 11.79 -15.52 -1.61
CA SER A 144 10.69 -16.37 -1.13
C SER A 144 10.57 -17.71 -1.86
N GLY A 145 11.15 -17.83 -3.06
CA GLY A 145 10.95 -18.97 -3.95
C GLY A 145 9.59 -19.01 -4.65
N GLU A 146 8.71 -18.04 -4.35
CA GLU A 146 7.36 -17.99 -4.93
C GLU A 146 7.38 -17.47 -6.38
N TRP A 147 6.47 -18.01 -7.20
CA TRP A 147 6.20 -17.47 -8.53
C TRP A 147 5.40 -16.18 -8.45
N ALA A 148 5.81 -15.16 -9.22
CA ALA A 148 5.18 -13.86 -9.27
C ALA A 148 5.16 -13.30 -10.70
N ILE A 149 4.32 -12.28 -10.91
CA ILE A 149 4.39 -11.42 -12.10
C ILE A 149 5.68 -10.58 -11.98
N PRO A 150 6.43 -10.34 -13.08
CA PRO A 150 7.64 -9.52 -13.07
C PRO A 150 7.34 -8.03 -12.93
N GLY A 151 6.75 -7.64 -11.79
CA GLY A 151 6.41 -6.25 -11.48
C GLY A 151 7.48 -5.51 -10.68
N GLY A 152 7.22 -4.22 -10.49
CA GLY A 152 8.13 -3.30 -9.78
C GLY A 152 7.41 -2.09 -9.20
N MET A 153 8.10 -1.38 -8.30
CA MET A 153 7.64 -0.10 -7.77
C MET A 153 7.77 0.98 -8.86
N VAL A 154 6.83 1.92 -8.91
CA VAL A 154 6.93 3.10 -9.78
C VAL A 154 7.89 4.10 -9.13
N ASP A 155 8.93 4.48 -9.86
CA ASP A 155 9.94 5.43 -9.37
C ASP A 155 9.43 6.88 -9.39
N ALA A 156 10.09 7.77 -8.64
CA ALA A 156 9.71 9.17 -8.58
C ALA A 156 9.87 9.84 -9.94
N GLY A 157 8.78 10.36 -10.50
CA GLY A 157 8.75 10.99 -11.82
C GLY A 157 8.61 10.02 -12.99
N GLU A 158 8.58 8.71 -12.74
CA GLU A 158 8.34 7.67 -13.74
C GLU A 158 6.82 7.54 -14.00
N ASP A 159 6.42 7.40 -15.27
CA ASP A 159 5.05 6.99 -15.60
C ASP A 159 4.90 5.46 -15.49
N VAL A 160 3.70 4.99 -15.19
CA VAL A 160 3.39 3.54 -15.06
C VAL A 160 3.81 2.77 -16.33
N GLN A 161 3.69 3.39 -17.51
CA GLN A 161 4.12 2.76 -18.76
C GLN A 161 5.63 2.53 -18.85
N GLU A 162 6.43 3.41 -18.24
CA GLU A 162 7.88 3.27 -18.18
C GLU A 162 8.24 2.15 -17.19
N THR A 163 7.58 2.10 -16.03
CA THR A 163 7.75 1.01 -15.05
C THR A 163 7.41 -0.35 -15.65
N LEU A 164 6.38 -0.45 -16.49
CA LEU A 164 5.98 -1.71 -17.14
C LEU A 164 7.00 -2.22 -18.18
N LYS A 165 7.85 -1.35 -18.74
CA LYS A 165 8.82 -1.69 -19.78
C LYS A 165 10.18 -2.12 -19.24
N ARG A 166 10.53 -1.71 -18.02
CA ARG A 166 11.85 -1.89 -17.40
C ARG A 166 12.06 -3.28 -16.83
#